data_AF-A0A8S0U645-F1
#
_entry.id   AF-A0A8S0U645-F1
#
_cell.length_a   1.000
_cell.length_b   1.000
_cell.length_c   1.000
_cell.angle_alpha   90.00
_cell.angle_beta   90.00
_cell.angle_gamma   90.00
#
_symmetry.space_group_name_H-M   'P 1'
#
loop_
_entity.id
_entity.type
_entity.pdbx_description
1 polymer ?
#
loop_
_entity_poly.entity_id
_entity_poly.type
_entity_poly.pdbx_seq_one_letter_code
_entity_poly.pdbx_strand_id
1 'polypeptide(L)'
;MSILNSDAIDGMVVSSSSCALKREKIIIDTDPGIDDSIAVLMAFQSHDLEILGLTTIFGNVSTEDATRNALLLCEIAGYPDVPVAEGGAEALERGKPRIADFVHGSDGLGNISLPPPKSQKFEKTASEFLVNKVSEYPGEVSILALGPLTNLALAVKRDSSFARKVKRVVVLGGAFFALGNVNPAAEANIYGDPEAADIVFTSGANIDVIGINITTQVMMTDEDLDELRQSKGRHAEFLCNICKFYRDWHVKSDGVHGTCT
;
A
#
# COMPACT_ATOMS: atom_id res chain seq x y z
N MET A 1 -37.17 31.26 57.30
CA MET A 1 -36.20 30.21 56.89
C MET A 1 -36.87 29.42 55.79
N SER A 2 -36.42 29.32 54.54
CA SER A 2 -35.26 29.82 53.82
C SER A 2 -35.57 29.61 52.33
N ILE A 3 -35.44 30.68 51.54
CA ILE A 3 -34.88 30.74 50.18
C ILE A 3 -35.63 30.05 49.02
N LEU A 4 -36.36 30.90 48.27
CA LEU A 4 -36.35 31.13 46.81
C LEU A 4 -36.04 29.95 45.87
N ASN A 5 -37.01 29.62 45.00
CA ASN A 5 -36.74 29.07 43.67
C ASN A 5 -37.53 29.90 42.65
N SER A 6 -36.82 30.73 41.88
CA SER A 6 -37.33 31.43 40.71
C SER A 6 -36.71 30.81 39.46
N ASP A 7 -37.59 30.39 38.55
CA ASP A 7 -37.53 30.51 37.10
C ASP A 7 -36.21 30.26 36.35
N ALA A 8 -36.31 29.30 35.42
CA ALA A 8 -35.91 29.37 34.02
C ALA A 8 -35.13 28.12 33.60
N ILE A 9 -35.78 27.26 32.82
CA ILE A 9 -35.08 26.33 31.91
C ILE A 9 -35.64 26.60 30.52
N ASP A 10 -34.97 27.55 29.90
CA ASP A 10 -35.00 27.90 28.50
C ASP A 10 -34.39 26.77 27.66
N GLY A 11 -34.83 26.65 26.42
CA GLY A 11 -34.56 25.51 25.55
C GLY A 11 -33.07 25.27 25.29
N MET A 12 -32.67 24.00 25.31
CA MET A 12 -31.39 23.56 24.75
C MET A 12 -31.67 22.51 23.68
N VAL A 13 -31.73 22.99 22.43
CA VAL A 13 -31.56 22.15 21.24
C VAL A 13 -30.11 21.64 21.30
N VAL A 14 -29.94 20.36 21.59
CA VAL A 14 -28.65 19.69 21.45
C VAL A 14 -28.37 19.54 19.96
N SER A 15 -27.66 20.52 19.40
CA SER A 15 -27.02 20.41 18.09
C SER A 15 -25.94 19.35 18.18
N SER A 16 -26.27 18.11 17.80
CA SER A 16 -25.27 17.08 17.52
C SER A 16 -24.58 17.42 16.20
N SER A 17 -23.62 18.33 16.25
CA SER A 17 -22.66 18.49 15.16
C SER A 17 -21.72 17.28 15.20
N SER A 18 -22.11 16.19 14.54
CA SER A 18 -21.15 15.15 14.18
C SER A 18 -20.22 15.76 13.13
N CYS A 19 -19.07 16.27 13.57
CA CYS A 19 -17.95 16.49 12.67
C CYS A 19 -17.51 15.09 12.22
N ALA A 20 -18.07 14.62 11.09
CA ALA A 20 -17.55 13.43 10.44
C ALA A 20 -16.09 13.71 10.14
N LEU A 21 -15.18 12.97 10.80
CA LEU A 21 -13.75 13.04 10.52
C LEU A 21 -13.57 12.84 9.01
N LYS A 22 -13.01 13.85 8.34
CA LYS A 22 -12.78 13.81 6.89
C LYS A 22 -11.79 12.69 6.62
N ARG A 23 -12.23 11.62 5.94
CA ARG A 23 -11.36 10.50 5.54
C ARG A 23 -10.22 11.03 4.67
N GLU A 24 -9.03 10.49 4.88
CA GLU A 24 -7.85 10.81 4.09
C GLU A 24 -7.90 10.09 2.75
N LYS A 25 -7.86 10.86 1.66
CA LYS A 25 -7.81 10.33 0.30
C LYS A 25 -6.44 9.72 0.04
N ILE A 26 -6.41 8.46 -0.37
CA ILE A 26 -5.17 7.73 -0.63
C ILE A 26 -5.22 6.99 -1.96
N ILE A 27 -4.10 6.97 -2.65
CA ILE A 27 -3.79 6.03 -3.75
C ILE A 27 -2.68 5.12 -3.26
N ILE A 28 -2.83 3.81 -3.51
CA ILE A 28 -1.83 2.81 -3.15
C ILE A 28 -1.11 2.37 -4.43
N ASP A 29 0.18 2.64 -4.53
CA ASP A 29 1.05 2.16 -5.60
C ASP A 29 1.78 0.90 -5.11
N THR A 30 1.49 -0.25 -5.71
CA THR A 30 1.79 -1.57 -5.14
C THR A 30 2.13 -2.57 -6.22
N ASP A 31 2.90 -3.59 -5.87
CA ASP A 31 3.26 -4.73 -6.69
C ASP A 31 2.80 -6.03 -6.03
N PRO A 32 1.46 -6.25 -5.87
CA PRO A 32 0.93 -7.06 -4.79
C PRO A 32 1.60 -8.41 -4.58
N GLY A 33 2.52 -8.39 -3.60
CA GLY A 33 3.02 -9.55 -2.89
C GLY A 33 2.15 -9.87 -1.67
N ILE A 34 2.67 -10.75 -0.84
CA ILE A 34 2.00 -11.26 0.36
C ILE A 34 1.82 -10.16 1.41
N ASP A 35 2.85 -9.34 1.62
CA ASP A 35 2.89 -8.18 2.50
C ASP A 35 2.08 -7.00 1.97
N ASP A 36 2.18 -6.67 0.68
CA ASP A 36 1.30 -5.70 0.03
C ASP A 36 -0.18 -6.06 0.23
N SER A 37 -0.51 -7.34 0.10
CA SER A 37 -1.88 -7.84 0.29
C SER A 37 -2.39 -7.56 1.71
N ILE A 38 -1.53 -7.69 2.72
CA ILE A 38 -1.85 -7.31 4.11
C ILE A 38 -2.12 -5.80 4.16
N ALA A 39 -1.21 -4.97 3.63
CA ALA A 39 -1.34 -3.51 3.67
C ALA A 39 -2.61 -3.01 2.96
N VAL A 40 -2.92 -3.54 1.77
CA VAL A 40 -4.11 -3.19 0.98
C VAL A 40 -5.39 -3.58 1.74
N LEU A 41 -5.46 -4.80 2.28
CA LEU A 41 -6.65 -5.24 3.03
C LEU A 41 -6.81 -4.48 4.34
N MET A 42 -5.72 -4.14 5.04
CA MET A 42 -5.76 -3.24 6.20
C MET A 42 -6.28 -1.86 5.81
N ALA A 43 -5.83 -1.30 4.69
CA ALA A 43 -6.28 0.00 4.21
C ALA A 43 -7.79 0.01 3.91
N PHE A 44 -8.31 -1.05 3.27
CA PHE A 44 -9.76 -1.21 3.04
C PHE A 44 -10.59 -1.40 4.32
N GLN A 45 -9.99 -1.89 5.41
CA GLN A 45 -10.66 -1.98 6.71
C GLN A 45 -10.56 -0.69 7.54
N SER A 46 -9.74 0.28 7.13
CA SER A 46 -9.59 1.54 7.85
C SER A 46 -10.75 2.51 7.58
N HIS A 47 -11.39 2.96 8.66
CA HIS A 47 -12.44 3.98 8.59
C HIS A 47 -11.88 5.37 8.27
N ASP A 48 -10.59 5.59 8.50
CA ASP A 48 -9.94 6.88 8.32
C ASP A 48 -9.48 7.12 6.87
N LEU A 49 -9.47 6.08 6.02
CA LEU A 49 -8.91 6.14 4.66
C LEU A 49 -9.99 6.04 3.58
N GLU A 50 -9.98 6.95 2.61
CA GLU A 50 -10.76 6.87 1.38
C GLU A 50 -9.83 6.41 0.24
N ILE A 51 -9.94 5.13 -0.15
CA ILE A 51 -9.12 4.56 -1.24
C ILE A 51 -9.67 5.06 -2.58
N LEU A 52 -8.92 5.94 -3.25
CA LEU A 52 -9.30 6.47 -4.57
C LEU A 52 -9.02 5.50 -5.71
N GLY A 53 -8.07 4.58 -5.51
CA GLY A 53 -7.62 3.61 -6.50
C GLY A 53 -6.31 2.97 -6.11
N LEU A 54 -5.97 1.90 -6.83
CA LEU A 54 -4.68 1.25 -6.76
C LEU A 54 -3.94 1.49 -8.07
N THR A 55 -2.64 1.71 -7.99
CA THR A 55 -1.74 1.65 -9.14
C THR A 55 -0.80 0.48 -8.99
N THR A 56 -0.54 -0.23 -10.08
CA THR A 56 0.27 -1.45 -10.04
C THR A 56 1.63 -1.27 -10.68
N ILE A 57 2.65 -1.89 -10.11
CA ILE A 57 4.02 -1.87 -10.61
C ILE A 57 4.65 -3.28 -10.55
N PHE A 58 5.80 -3.46 -11.18
CA PHE A 58 6.62 -4.67 -11.02
C PHE A 58 7.39 -4.64 -9.70
N GLY A 59 7.87 -5.79 -9.25
CA GLY A 59 8.77 -5.92 -8.10
C GLY A 59 8.73 -7.33 -7.57
N ASN A 60 7.84 -7.60 -6.63
CA ASN A 60 7.50 -8.93 -6.14
C ASN A 60 7.05 -9.86 -7.27
N VAL A 61 6.26 -9.32 -8.20
CA VAL A 61 5.77 -9.99 -9.41
C VAL A 61 5.89 -9.10 -10.65
N SER A 62 5.48 -9.61 -11.81
CA SER A 62 5.34 -8.80 -13.02
C SER A 62 4.22 -7.77 -12.86
N THR A 63 4.26 -6.64 -13.59
CA THR A 63 3.19 -5.63 -13.53
C THR A 63 1.82 -6.20 -13.95
N GLU A 64 1.79 -7.19 -14.84
CA GLU A 64 0.56 -7.87 -15.25
C GLU A 64 -0.03 -8.70 -14.10
N ASP A 65 0.81 -9.48 -13.42
CA ASP A 65 0.41 -10.26 -12.24
C ASP A 65 0.02 -9.36 -11.07
N ALA A 66 0.76 -8.27 -10.86
CA ALA A 66 0.43 -7.25 -9.86
C ALA A 66 -0.96 -6.68 -10.12
N THR A 67 -1.29 -6.38 -11.37
CA THR A 67 -2.60 -5.87 -11.78
C THR A 67 -3.70 -6.90 -11.53
N ARG A 68 -3.46 -8.16 -11.90
CA ARG A 68 -4.37 -9.27 -11.62
C ARG A 68 -4.62 -9.41 -10.11
N ASN A 69 -3.57 -9.35 -9.31
CA ASN A 69 -3.63 -9.48 -7.86
C ASN A 69 -4.36 -8.31 -7.20
N ALA A 70 -4.07 -7.07 -7.60
CA ALA A 70 -4.76 -5.88 -7.11
C ALA A 70 -6.27 -5.92 -7.39
N LEU A 71 -6.68 -6.37 -8.57
CA LEU A 71 -8.10 -6.57 -8.90
C LEU A 71 -8.75 -7.61 -7.98
N LEU A 72 -8.06 -8.74 -7.73
CA LEU A 72 -8.53 -9.76 -6.79
C LEU A 72 -8.65 -9.24 -5.37
N LEU A 73 -7.67 -8.45 -4.90
CA LEU A 73 -7.71 -7.85 -3.57
C LEU A 73 -8.89 -6.88 -3.42
N CYS A 74 -9.19 -6.08 -4.45
CA CYS A 74 -10.39 -5.23 -4.47
C CYS A 74 -11.68 -6.06 -4.37
N GLU A 75 -11.78 -7.17 -5.11
CA GLU A 75 -12.93 -8.08 -5.05
C GLU A 75 -13.07 -8.74 -3.67
N ILE A 76 -11.97 -9.25 -3.10
CA ILE A 76 -11.92 -9.88 -1.77
C ILE A 76 -12.31 -8.87 -0.68
N ALA A 77 -11.81 -7.64 -0.78
CA ALA A 77 -12.15 -6.55 0.14
C ALA A 77 -13.64 -6.16 0.07
N GLY A 78 -14.34 -6.52 -1.01
CA GLY A 78 -15.73 -6.15 -1.28
C GLY A 78 -15.90 -4.79 -1.95
N TYR A 79 -14.85 -4.31 -2.63
CA TYR A 79 -14.82 -3.04 -3.35
C TYR A 79 -14.40 -3.24 -4.82
N PRO A 80 -15.15 -4.04 -5.61
CA PRO A 80 -14.77 -4.42 -6.97
C PRO A 80 -14.72 -3.25 -7.96
N ASP A 81 -15.35 -2.12 -7.62
CA ASP A 81 -15.44 -0.90 -8.45
C ASP A 81 -14.27 0.07 -8.20
N VAL A 82 -13.39 -0.22 -7.25
CA VAL A 82 -12.19 0.61 -7.00
C VAL A 82 -11.26 0.48 -8.21
N PRO A 83 -10.85 1.59 -8.84
CA PRO A 83 -10.06 1.54 -10.06
C PRO A 83 -8.66 1.00 -9.77
N VAL A 84 -8.20 0.08 -10.62
CA VAL A 84 -6.84 -0.46 -10.62
C VAL A 84 -6.17 -0.06 -11.91
N ALA A 85 -5.21 0.88 -11.87
CA ALA A 85 -4.53 1.39 -13.05
C ALA A 85 -3.14 0.74 -13.21
N GLU A 86 -2.90 0.11 -14.36
CA GLU A 86 -1.67 -0.60 -14.66
C GLU A 86 -0.51 0.36 -14.96
N GLY A 87 0.65 0.12 -14.34
CA GLY A 87 1.84 0.96 -14.45
C GLY A 87 2.88 0.49 -15.45
N GLY A 88 4.12 0.95 -15.24
CA GLY A 88 5.26 0.59 -16.08
C GLY A 88 5.58 -0.91 -15.99
N ALA A 89 5.94 -1.54 -17.12
CA ALA A 89 6.37 -2.93 -17.16
C ALA A 89 7.88 -3.11 -16.86
N GLU A 90 8.65 -2.03 -16.91
CA GLU A 90 10.10 -2.01 -16.81
C GLU A 90 10.58 -0.78 -16.05
N ALA A 91 11.77 -0.89 -15.45
CA ALA A 91 12.45 0.22 -14.81
C ALA A 91 12.86 1.28 -15.85
N LEU A 92 13.03 2.53 -15.42
CA LEU A 92 13.32 3.65 -16.32
C LEU A 92 14.55 3.42 -17.21
N GLU A 93 15.62 2.82 -16.67
CA GLU A 93 16.90 2.67 -17.38
C GLU A 93 17.45 1.23 -17.41
N ARG A 94 16.83 0.29 -16.69
CA ARG A 94 17.39 -1.06 -16.44
C ARG A 94 16.74 -2.19 -17.22
N GLY A 95 15.70 -1.88 -18.01
CA GLY A 95 14.95 -2.84 -18.80
C GLY A 95 14.15 -3.82 -17.93
N LYS A 96 14.08 -5.09 -18.35
CA LYS A 96 13.24 -6.10 -17.70
C LYS A 96 13.62 -6.31 -16.22
N PRO A 97 12.67 -6.14 -15.28
CA PRO A 97 12.94 -6.25 -13.86
C PRO A 97 13.19 -7.70 -13.43
N ARG A 98 13.92 -7.85 -12.31
CA ARG A 98 13.99 -9.12 -11.59
C ARG A 98 12.78 -9.22 -10.67
N ILE A 99 12.08 -10.34 -10.70
CA ILE A 99 10.93 -10.62 -9.84
C ILE A 99 11.34 -11.45 -8.62
N ALA A 100 10.65 -11.26 -7.49
CA ALA A 100 10.91 -11.98 -6.23
C ALA A 100 9.96 -13.17 -6.03
N ASP A 101 9.81 -14.00 -7.07
CA ASP A 101 8.93 -15.19 -7.08
C ASP A 101 9.29 -16.22 -6.00
N PHE A 102 10.57 -16.30 -5.63
CA PHE A 102 11.08 -17.16 -4.57
C PHE A 102 10.60 -16.77 -3.16
N VAL A 103 10.12 -15.54 -2.97
CA VAL A 103 9.58 -15.02 -1.69
C VAL A 103 8.05 -15.01 -1.70
N HIS A 104 7.42 -14.59 -2.81
CA HIS A 104 5.97 -14.37 -2.87
C HIS A 104 5.19 -15.47 -3.60
N GLY A 105 5.89 -16.44 -4.19
CA GLY A 105 5.31 -17.47 -5.03
C GLY A 105 5.24 -17.06 -6.50
N SER A 106 4.92 -18.02 -7.37
CA SER A 106 4.88 -17.80 -8.82
C SER A 106 3.77 -16.84 -9.25
N ASP A 107 2.73 -16.70 -8.42
CA ASP A 107 1.56 -15.86 -8.65
C ASP A 107 1.55 -14.59 -7.77
N GLY A 108 2.54 -14.41 -6.89
CA GLY A 108 2.63 -13.32 -5.92
C GLY A 108 1.78 -13.46 -4.66
N LEU A 109 0.91 -14.47 -4.60
CA LEU A 109 -0.06 -14.68 -3.52
C LEU A 109 0.13 -16.05 -2.85
N GLY A 110 1.38 -16.50 -2.72
CA GLY A 110 1.70 -17.75 -2.02
C GLY A 110 1.19 -19.02 -2.70
N ASN A 111 0.88 -18.98 -4.01
CA ASN A 111 0.39 -20.10 -4.81
C ASN A 111 -0.94 -20.72 -4.33
N ILE A 112 -1.83 -19.93 -3.75
CA ILE A 112 -3.11 -20.43 -3.20
C ILE A 112 -4.20 -20.68 -4.28
N SER A 113 -3.87 -20.53 -5.57
CA SER A 113 -4.73 -20.89 -6.71
C SER A 113 -6.11 -20.21 -6.72
N LEU A 114 -6.12 -18.87 -6.74
CA LEU A 114 -7.35 -18.08 -6.83
C LEU A 114 -7.95 -18.09 -8.25
N PRO A 115 -9.29 -17.95 -8.39
CA PRO A 115 -9.90 -17.70 -9.69
C PRO A 115 -9.40 -16.36 -10.26
N PRO A 116 -9.45 -16.17 -11.59
CA PRO A 116 -9.15 -14.86 -12.19
C PRO A 116 -10.17 -13.80 -11.75
N PRO A 117 -9.77 -12.52 -11.66
CA PRO A 117 -10.68 -11.43 -11.34
C PRO A 117 -11.76 -11.28 -12.43
N LYS A 118 -12.94 -10.84 -12.02
CA LYS A 118 -14.04 -10.46 -12.91
C LYS A 118 -13.95 -8.99 -13.32
N SER A 119 -13.42 -8.14 -12.44
CA SER A 119 -13.16 -6.74 -12.71
C SER A 119 -12.05 -6.56 -13.75
N GLN A 120 -12.08 -5.44 -14.46
CA GLN A 120 -11.06 -5.07 -15.45
C GLN A 120 -10.21 -3.91 -14.92
N LYS A 121 -8.95 -3.85 -15.37
CA LYS A 121 -8.08 -2.71 -15.11
C LYS A 121 -8.66 -1.43 -15.69
N PHE A 122 -8.34 -0.33 -15.04
CA PHE A 122 -8.69 1.02 -15.48
C PHE A 122 -8.01 1.35 -16.81
N GLU A 123 -8.68 2.12 -17.67
CA GLU A 123 -8.22 2.38 -19.04
C GLU A 123 -6.91 3.17 -19.10
N LYS A 124 -6.69 4.07 -18.14
CA LYS A 124 -5.50 4.93 -18.09
C LYS A 124 -4.35 4.24 -17.38
N THR A 125 -3.13 4.58 -17.80
CA THR A 125 -1.90 4.11 -17.12
C THR A 125 -1.81 4.65 -15.69
N ALA A 126 -1.06 3.98 -14.81
CA ALA A 126 -0.84 4.42 -13.44
C ALA A 126 -0.36 5.88 -13.34
N SER A 127 0.62 6.26 -14.16
CA SER A 127 1.14 7.64 -14.17
C SER A 127 0.07 8.68 -14.54
N GLU A 128 -0.81 8.36 -15.49
CA GLU A 128 -1.94 9.22 -15.87
C GLU A 128 -3.00 9.26 -14.78
N PHE A 129 -3.30 8.11 -14.17
CA PHE A 129 -4.24 8.01 -13.07
C PHE A 129 -3.79 8.87 -11.88
N LEU A 130 -2.52 8.76 -11.47
CA LEU A 130 -1.89 9.56 -10.42
C LEU A 130 -2.01 11.06 -10.71
N VAL A 131 -1.55 11.51 -11.88
CA VAL A 131 -1.60 12.95 -12.25
C VAL A 131 -3.04 13.46 -12.27
N ASN A 132 -3.98 12.69 -12.81
CA ASN A 132 -5.38 13.09 -12.88
C ASN A 132 -5.99 13.21 -11.49
N LYS A 133 -5.84 12.20 -10.62
CA LYS A 133 -6.44 12.20 -9.28
C LYS A 133 -5.83 13.24 -8.36
N VAL A 134 -4.52 13.42 -8.40
CA VAL A 134 -3.84 14.47 -7.64
C VAL A 134 -4.24 15.87 -8.12
N SER A 135 -4.49 16.04 -9.42
CA SER A 135 -4.99 17.32 -9.98
C SER A 135 -6.46 17.58 -9.68
N GLU A 136 -7.26 16.52 -9.52
CA GLU A 136 -8.68 16.60 -9.12
C GLU A 136 -8.82 17.08 -7.67
N TYR A 137 -7.88 16.68 -6.79
CA TYR A 137 -7.88 17.05 -5.36
C TYR A 137 -6.50 17.57 -4.90
N PRO A 138 -6.06 18.75 -5.37
CA PRO A 138 -4.73 19.27 -5.05
C PRO A 138 -4.60 19.53 -3.54
N GLY A 139 -3.55 18.98 -2.94
CA GLY A 139 -3.24 19.07 -1.51
C GLY A 139 -4.02 18.09 -0.62
N GLU A 140 -4.86 17.21 -1.21
CA GLU A 140 -5.69 16.27 -0.43
C GLU A 140 -5.28 14.81 -0.58
N VAL A 141 -4.68 14.42 -1.71
CA VAL A 141 -4.34 13.01 -2.00
C VAL A 141 -2.97 12.65 -1.44
N SER A 142 -2.94 11.65 -0.57
CA SER A 142 -1.71 10.97 -0.16
C SER A 142 -1.44 9.75 -1.05
N ILE A 143 -0.17 9.44 -1.28
CA ILE A 143 0.25 8.25 -2.04
C ILE A 143 1.01 7.34 -1.09
N LEU A 144 0.63 6.07 -1.02
CA LEU A 144 1.40 5.03 -0.34
C LEU A 144 2.08 4.19 -1.41
N ALA A 145 3.40 4.32 -1.54
CA ALA A 145 4.21 3.57 -2.47
C ALA A 145 4.83 2.36 -1.75
N LEU A 146 4.35 1.17 -2.11
CA LEU A 146 4.74 -0.12 -1.56
C LEU A 146 5.73 -0.89 -2.44
N GLY A 147 5.91 -0.45 -3.70
CA GLY A 147 6.84 -1.03 -4.66
C GLY A 147 7.84 -0.03 -5.25
N PRO A 148 8.55 -0.41 -6.34
CA PRO A 148 9.43 0.47 -7.10
C PRO A 148 8.77 1.78 -7.54
N LEU A 149 9.51 2.88 -7.43
CA LEU A 149 8.97 4.24 -7.57
C LEU A 149 8.76 4.71 -9.03
N THR A 150 8.79 3.79 -10.00
CA THR A 150 8.71 4.09 -11.44
C THR A 150 7.44 4.86 -11.80
N ASN A 151 6.28 4.44 -11.30
CA ASN A 151 5.01 5.11 -11.58
C ASN A 151 5.00 6.57 -11.08
N LEU A 152 5.53 6.81 -9.88
CA LEU A 152 5.63 8.14 -9.29
C LEU A 152 6.64 9.01 -10.03
N ALA A 153 7.80 8.47 -10.41
CA ALA A 153 8.79 9.20 -11.21
C ALA A 153 8.23 9.59 -12.58
N LEU A 154 7.47 8.71 -13.22
CA LEU A 154 6.77 9.02 -14.47
C LEU A 154 5.69 10.10 -14.27
N ALA A 155 4.95 10.07 -13.16
CA ALA A 155 3.98 11.13 -12.82
C ALA A 155 4.66 12.50 -12.63
N VAL A 156 5.79 12.54 -11.92
CA VAL A 156 6.61 13.76 -11.74
C VAL A 156 7.14 14.28 -13.08
N LYS A 157 7.64 13.39 -13.96
CA LYS A 157 8.09 13.77 -15.30
C LYS A 157 6.96 14.29 -16.19
N ARG A 158 5.76 13.73 -16.04
CA ARG A 158 4.58 14.08 -16.84
C ARG A 158 3.99 15.43 -16.44
N ASP A 159 4.03 15.76 -15.16
CA ASP A 159 3.50 17.01 -14.63
C ASP A 159 4.44 17.59 -13.57
N SER A 160 5.15 18.66 -13.93
CA SER A 160 6.11 19.34 -13.05
C SER A 160 5.48 19.97 -11.81
N SER A 161 4.15 20.11 -11.77
CA SER A 161 3.42 20.57 -10.59
C SER A 161 2.96 19.43 -9.67
N PHE A 162 3.07 18.17 -10.10
CA PHE A 162 2.62 16.98 -9.36
C PHE A 162 3.14 16.95 -7.92
N ALA A 163 4.44 17.17 -7.74
CA ALA A 163 5.10 17.16 -6.42
C ALA A 163 4.53 18.20 -5.45
N ARG A 164 4.00 19.33 -5.95
CA ARG A 164 3.37 20.37 -5.12
C ARG A 164 1.89 20.11 -4.86
N LYS A 165 1.24 19.28 -5.68
CA LYS A 165 -0.18 18.96 -5.58
C LYS A 165 -0.44 17.72 -4.75
N VAL A 166 0.50 16.78 -4.66
CA VAL A 166 0.36 15.65 -3.74
C VAL A 166 0.43 16.15 -2.29
N LYS A 167 -0.47 15.66 -1.44
CA LYS A 167 -0.47 16.01 0.00
C LYS A 167 0.79 15.46 0.68
N ARG A 168 1.06 14.19 0.41
CA ARG A 168 2.18 13.42 0.98
C ARG A 168 2.43 12.15 0.18
N VAL A 169 3.68 11.73 0.10
CA VAL A 169 4.09 10.41 -0.40
C VAL A 169 4.71 9.65 0.76
N VAL A 170 4.17 8.48 1.09
CA VAL A 170 4.75 7.56 2.06
C VAL A 170 5.38 6.41 1.27
N VAL A 171 6.69 6.25 1.38
CA VAL A 171 7.46 5.26 0.63
C VAL A 171 7.89 4.14 1.56
N LEU A 172 7.53 2.90 1.24
CA LEU A 172 8.19 1.71 1.78
C LEU A 172 9.43 1.43 0.94
N GLY A 173 10.61 1.64 1.52
CA GLY A 173 11.86 1.32 0.84
C GLY A 173 13.09 2.01 1.40
N GLY A 174 14.24 1.52 0.97
CA GLY A 174 15.56 2.00 1.39
C GLY A 174 16.07 1.38 2.70
N ALA A 175 17.38 1.52 2.91
CA ALA A 175 18.06 1.04 4.11
C ALA A 175 18.90 2.16 4.71
N PHE A 176 18.43 2.75 5.81
CA PHE A 176 19.11 3.87 6.47
C PHE A 176 19.89 3.36 7.68
N PHE A 177 21.23 3.37 7.57
CA PHE A 177 22.14 2.84 8.59
C PHE A 177 21.88 1.35 8.94
N ALA A 178 21.41 0.58 7.97
CA ALA A 178 21.14 -0.84 8.06
C ALA A 178 21.59 -1.56 6.77
N LEU A 179 21.62 -2.89 6.81
CA LEU A 179 21.86 -3.70 5.60
C LEU A 179 20.61 -3.74 4.72
N GLY A 180 20.81 -3.85 3.41
CA GLY A 180 19.74 -4.11 2.45
C GLY A 180 19.32 -5.60 2.40
N ASN A 181 18.19 -5.88 1.75
CA ASN A 181 17.62 -7.23 1.58
C ASN A 181 17.89 -7.85 0.19
N VAL A 182 18.24 -7.05 -0.84
CA VAL A 182 18.67 -7.59 -2.14
C VAL A 182 20.16 -7.87 -2.16
N ASN A 183 20.93 -6.94 -1.62
CA ASN A 183 22.36 -7.06 -1.36
C ASN A 183 22.69 -6.22 -0.12
N PRO A 184 23.90 -6.32 0.45
CA PRO A 184 24.23 -5.62 1.69
C PRO A 184 23.99 -4.10 1.68
N ALA A 185 23.94 -3.46 0.51
CA ALA A 185 23.77 -2.02 0.36
C ALA A 185 22.37 -1.56 -0.08
N ALA A 186 21.52 -2.45 -0.61
CA ALA A 186 20.29 -2.03 -1.29
C ALA A 186 19.05 -2.82 -0.87
N GLU A 187 17.98 -2.09 -0.67
CA GLU A 187 16.63 -2.59 -0.43
C GLU A 187 15.89 -2.79 -1.78
N ALA A 188 15.00 -3.78 -1.83
CA ALA A 188 14.31 -4.26 -3.03
C ALA A 188 13.61 -3.20 -3.87
N ASN A 189 12.74 -2.37 -3.28
CA ASN A 189 11.97 -1.37 -4.00
C ASN A 189 12.88 -0.31 -4.63
N ILE A 190 13.88 0.17 -3.87
CA ILE A 190 14.86 1.14 -4.37
C ILE A 190 15.80 0.50 -5.39
N TYR A 191 16.18 -0.76 -5.21
CA TYR A 191 17.01 -1.49 -6.17
C TYR A 191 16.28 -1.78 -7.49
N GLY A 192 14.94 -1.92 -7.44
CA GLY A 192 14.08 -2.19 -8.59
C GLY A 192 14.14 -1.07 -9.64
N ASP A 193 14.14 0.19 -9.20
CA ASP A 193 14.32 1.36 -10.07
C ASP A 193 14.96 2.54 -9.30
N PRO A 194 16.29 2.51 -9.10
CA PRO A 194 16.97 3.55 -8.32
C PRO A 194 17.00 4.90 -9.04
N GLU A 195 16.94 4.91 -10.37
CA GLU A 195 16.82 6.14 -11.14
C GLU A 195 15.45 6.81 -10.87
N ALA A 196 14.36 6.03 -10.83
CA ALA A 196 13.06 6.53 -10.39
C ALA A 196 13.07 7.01 -8.93
N ALA A 197 13.73 6.26 -8.04
CA ALA A 197 13.85 6.65 -6.64
C ALA A 197 14.56 8.00 -6.47
N ASP A 198 15.67 8.24 -7.17
CA ASP A 198 16.38 9.52 -7.15
C ASP A 198 15.48 10.68 -7.62
N ILE A 199 14.73 10.48 -8.71
CA ILE A 199 13.76 11.47 -9.21
C ILE A 199 12.70 11.78 -8.16
N VAL A 200 12.14 10.77 -7.50
CA VAL A 200 11.10 10.98 -6.49
C VAL A 200 11.68 11.68 -5.25
N PHE A 201 12.80 11.21 -4.72
CA PHE A 201 13.43 11.82 -3.54
C PHE A 201 13.92 13.25 -3.77
N THR A 202 14.27 13.60 -5.01
CA THR A 202 14.68 14.97 -5.39
C THR A 202 13.54 15.83 -5.94
N SER A 203 12.30 15.31 -6.01
CA SER A 203 11.15 16.00 -6.62
C SER A 203 10.65 17.23 -5.85
N GLY A 204 11.00 17.36 -4.58
CA GLY A 204 10.49 18.39 -3.68
C GLY A 204 9.07 18.13 -3.16
N ALA A 205 8.52 16.93 -3.35
CA ALA A 205 7.29 16.50 -2.68
C ALA A 205 7.50 16.32 -1.16
N ASN A 206 6.41 16.33 -0.41
CA ASN A 206 6.42 15.97 1.02
C ASN A 206 6.50 14.44 1.16
N ILE A 207 7.68 13.91 1.49
CA ILE A 207 7.97 12.46 1.45
C ILE A 207 8.34 11.96 2.85
N ASP A 208 7.62 10.93 3.31
CA ASP A 208 8.02 10.08 4.44
C ASP A 208 8.60 8.78 3.88
N VAL A 209 9.79 8.37 4.36
CA VAL A 209 10.41 7.10 3.94
C VAL A 209 10.48 6.13 5.11
N ILE A 210 9.86 4.97 4.95
CA ILE A 210 9.84 3.86 5.89
C ILE A 210 10.78 2.79 5.36
N GLY A 211 12.04 2.85 5.80
CA GLY A 211 13.07 1.91 5.38
C GLY A 211 13.12 0.63 6.21
N ILE A 212 13.89 -0.33 5.70
CA ILE A 212 14.06 -1.66 6.31
C ILE A 212 14.64 -1.61 7.73
N ASN A 213 15.35 -0.53 8.05
CA ASN A 213 15.84 -0.26 9.41
C ASN A 213 14.71 -0.11 10.46
N ILE A 214 13.46 0.13 10.03
CA ILE A 214 12.27 0.18 10.89
C ILE A 214 11.41 -1.06 10.70
N THR A 215 11.16 -1.50 9.47
CA THR A 215 10.23 -2.61 9.20
C THR A 215 10.72 -3.92 9.80
N THR A 216 12.04 -4.15 9.82
CA THR A 216 12.65 -5.34 10.46
C THR A 216 12.47 -5.41 11.98
N GLN A 217 12.01 -4.34 12.61
CA GLN A 217 11.67 -4.34 14.03
C GLN A 217 10.22 -4.78 14.29
N VAL A 218 9.39 -4.84 13.24
CA VAL A 218 7.97 -5.21 13.30
C VAL A 218 7.83 -6.60 12.69
N MET A 219 7.76 -7.61 13.56
CA MET A 219 7.57 -8.99 13.16
C MET A 219 6.18 -9.48 13.54
N MET A 220 5.59 -10.28 12.66
CA MET A 220 4.40 -11.07 12.97
C MET A 220 4.84 -12.50 13.26
N THR A 221 4.69 -12.92 14.51
CA THR A 221 5.13 -14.23 15.01
C THR A 221 4.17 -15.34 14.60
N ASP A 222 4.57 -16.59 14.84
CA ASP A 222 3.68 -17.75 14.66
C ASP A 222 2.45 -17.65 15.58
N GLU A 223 2.64 -17.15 16.81
CA GLU A 223 1.55 -16.89 17.75
C GLU A 223 0.57 -15.84 17.20
N ASP A 224 1.06 -14.76 16.59
CA ASP A 224 0.22 -13.73 15.98
C ASP A 224 -0.57 -14.30 14.78
N LEU A 225 0.06 -15.14 13.95
CA LEU A 225 -0.60 -15.82 12.84
C LEU A 225 -1.67 -16.79 13.31
N ASP A 226 -1.44 -17.50 14.41
CA ASP A 226 -2.42 -18.39 15.02
C ASP A 226 -3.57 -17.62 15.68
N GLU A 227 -3.31 -16.48 16.31
CA GLU A 227 -4.33 -15.56 16.80
C GLU A 227 -5.18 -15.02 15.65
N LEU A 228 -4.55 -14.56 14.56
CA LEU A 228 -5.25 -14.11 13.35
C LEU A 228 -6.15 -15.21 12.80
N ARG A 229 -5.66 -16.45 12.71
CA ARG A 229 -6.44 -17.61 12.24
C ARG A 229 -7.65 -17.91 13.12
N GLN A 230 -7.53 -17.73 14.44
CA GLN A 230 -8.61 -17.95 15.40
C GLN A 230 -9.59 -16.77 15.48
N SER A 231 -9.23 -15.63 14.90
CA SER A 231 -10.07 -14.45 14.86
C SER A 231 -11.32 -14.64 13.97
N LYS A 232 -12.30 -13.76 14.14
CA LYS A 232 -13.46 -13.65 13.23
C LYS A 232 -13.24 -12.61 12.14
N GLY A 233 -11.98 -12.28 11.84
CA GLY A 233 -11.63 -11.30 10.82
C GLY A 233 -12.09 -11.76 9.44
N ARG A 234 -12.74 -10.86 8.69
CA ARG A 234 -13.31 -11.17 7.36
C ARG A 234 -12.29 -11.78 6.39
N HIS A 235 -11.04 -11.32 6.48
CA HIS A 235 -9.96 -11.69 5.57
C HIS A 235 -8.91 -12.60 6.22
N ALA A 236 -9.14 -13.06 7.46
CA ALA A 236 -8.15 -13.77 8.26
C ALA A 236 -7.68 -15.06 7.60
N GLU A 237 -8.61 -15.88 7.11
CA GLU A 237 -8.27 -17.15 6.44
C GLU A 237 -7.43 -16.92 5.19
N PHE A 238 -7.81 -15.94 4.35
CA PHE A 238 -7.05 -15.55 3.17
C PHE A 238 -5.63 -15.12 3.52
N LEU A 239 -5.48 -14.19 4.47
CA LEU A 239 -4.18 -13.68 4.92
C LEU A 239 -3.30 -14.80 5.49
N CYS A 240 -3.86 -15.67 6.34
CA CYS A 240 -3.13 -16.81 6.90
C CYS A 240 -2.65 -17.79 5.83
N ASN A 241 -3.43 -17.98 4.77
CA ASN A 241 -3.07 -18.88 3.68
C ASN A 241 -1.92 -18.33 2.85
N ILE A 242 -1.94 -17.05 2.48
CA ILE A 242 -0.85 -16.42 1.73
C ILE A 242 0.42 -16.29 2.59
N CYS A 243 0.31 -15.93 3.88
CA CYS A 243 1.45 -15.77 4.78
C CYS A 243 2.22 -17.05 5.02
N LYS A 244 1.60 -18.22 4.82
CA LYS A 244 2.26 -19.52 5.02
C LYS A 244 3.48 -19.68 4.12
N PHE A 245 3.37 -19.27 2.85
CA PHE A 245 4.48 -19.34 1.90
C PHE A 245 5.63 -18.39 2.31
N TYR A 246 5.28 -17.17 2.71
CA TYR A 246 6.22 -16.14 3.14
C TYR A 246 6.97 -16.53 4.42
N ARG A 247 6.25 -17.08 5.40
CA ARG A 247 6.81 -17.62 6.65
C ARG A 247 7.81 -18.75 6.37
N ASP A 248 7.45 -19.70 5.51
CA ASP A 248 8.33 -20.83 5.19
C ASP A 248 9.64 -20.35 4.52
N TRP A 249 9.60 -19.25 3.76
CA TRP A 249 10.78 -18.59 3.25
C TRP A 249 11.63 -17.95 4.37
N HIS A 250 11.04 -17.16 5.27
CA HIS A 250 11.79 -16.53 6.38
C HIS A 250 12.44 -17.54 7.32
N VAL A 251 11.74 -18.64 7.65
CA VAL A 251 12.31 -19.72 8.47
C VAL A 251 13.54 -20.31 7.80
N LYS A 252 13.52 -20.47 6.47
CA LYS A 252 14.62 -21.06 5.70
C LYS A 252 15.79 -20.09 5.50
N SER A 253 15.50 -18.82 5.23
CA SER A 253 16.50 -17.81 4.87
C SER A 253 17.14 -17.16 6.10
N ASP A 254 16.32 -16.80 7.09
CA ASP A 254 16.73 -15.96 8.22
C ASP A 254 16.73 -16.74 9.55
N GLY A 255 16.14 -17.94 9.58
CA GLY A 255 15.95 -18.71 10.81
C GLY A 255 14.90 -18.11 11.75
N VAL A 256 14.03 -17.21 11.25
CA VAL A 256 12.99 -16.53 12.02
C VAL A 256 11.68 -17.29 11.92
N HIS A 257 11.07 -17.62 13.07
CA HIS A 257 9.73 -18.22 13.15
C HIS A 257 8.67 -17.10 13.14
N GLY A 258 8.17 -16.78 11.94
CA GLY A 258 7.20 -15.72 11.70
C GLY A 258 7.37 -15.12 10.30
N THR A 259 6.81 -13.94 10.08
CA THR A 259 7.01 -13.14 8.88
C THR A 259 7.52 -11.74 9.25
N CYS A 260 8.46 -11.23 8.47
CA CYS A 260 9.03 -9.90 8.65
C CYS A 260 9.01 -9.17 7.31
N THR A 261 8.63 -7.90 7.30
CA THR A 261 8.65 -7.07 6.08
C THR A 261 9.87 -6.16 6.03
#